data_AF-A0A7W0UVN4-F1
#
_entry.id   AF-A0A7W0UVN4-F1
#
_cell.length_a   1.000
_cell.length_b   1.000
_cell.length_c   1.000
_cell.angle_alpha   90.00
_cell.angle_beta   90.00
_cell.angle_gamma   90.00
#
_symmetry.space_group_name_H-M   'P 1'
#
loop_
_entity.id
_entity.type
_entity.pdbx_description
1 polymer ?
#
loop_
_entity_poly.entity_id
_entity_poly.type
_entity_poly.pdbx_seq_one_letter_code
_entity_poly.pdbx_strand_id
1 'polypeptide(L)'
;MPNATITLRNTATGQTLVTQTTDAGSYTYPNVPVGDYILTIECAGFAPATQELKVALNQESSANVTIQVGGVVGQVEVTAANEALVQIESSQLGRSFGTRQVQDLPIFGDQKQLALLSPNVVQQAAGTAGEGGTVGGVRSRYNNFNVDGIDNNDPSITGEQIPLIQDAIQEFTLLTNNFNAEFGTAGGGQFNTITRSGTNDFHGSGFLYVQNQHLNAASTAEERQLRAPTPTLRELPRYRDARYGATLGGPVMRNKLFFFGAVQHAHN
;
A
#
# COMPACT_ATOMS: atom_id res chain seq x y z
N MET A 1 27.75 6.05 -16.26
CA MET A 1 28.55 7.26 -16.61
C MET A 1 28.90 7.99 -15.33
N PRO A 2 30.14 8.42 -15.12
CA PRO A 2 30.53 9.19 -13.93
C PRO A 2 30.06 10.65 -13.98
N ASN A 3 29.82 11.27 -12.82
CA ASN A 3 29.45 12.69 -12.66
C ASN A 3 28.20 13.19 -13.43
N ALA A 4 27.28 12.31 -13.81
CA ALA A 4 25.97 12.72 -14.29
C ALA A 4 25.13 13.22 -13.11
N THR A 5 24.42 14.34 -13.30
CA THR A 5 23.46 14.86 -12.34
C THR A 5 22.13 14.14 -12.55
N ILE A 6 21.62 13.53 -11.49
CA ILE A 6 20.36 12.81 -11.48
C ILE A 6 19.38 13.60 -10.62
N THR A 7 18.21 13.90 -11.17
CA THR A 7 17.13 14.60 -10.48
C THR A 7 15.89 13.74 -10.49
N LEU A 8 15.43 13.33 -9.31
CA LEU A 8 14.20 12.58 -9.10
C LEU A 8 13.11 13.53 -8.61
N ARG A 9 12.05 13.73 -9.38
CA ARG A 9 10.96 14.67 -9.06
C ARG A 9 9.66 13.93 -8.81
N ASN A 10 9.06 14.10 -7.63
CA ASN A 10 7.72 13.61 -7.32
C ASN A 10 6.68 14.42 -8.11
N THR A 11 5.83 13.75 -8.88
CA THR A 11 4.82 14.40 -9.74
C THR A 11 3.69 15.04 -8.95
N ALA A 12 3.32 14.48 -7.80
CA ALA A 12 2.22 14.93 -6.97
C ALA A 12 2.59 16.11 -6.04
N THR A 13 3.80 16.09 -5.47
CA THR A 13 4.26 17.11 -4.49
C THR A 13 5.24 18.10 -5.09
N GLY A 14 5.84 17.80 -6.24
CA GLY A 14 6.89 18.62 -6.84
C GLY A 14 8.23 18.56 -6.10
N GLN A 15 8.37 17.71 -5.07
CA GLN A 15 9.62 17.50 -4.35
C GLN A 15 10.69 16.97 -5.30
N THR A 16 11.89 17.53 -5.24
CA THR A 16 13.05 17.11 -6.05
C THR A 16 14.16 16.59 -5.16
N LEU A 17 14.68 15.41 -5.47
CA LEU A 17 15.89 14.83 -4.88
C LEU A 17 16.99 14.83 -5.95
N VAL A 18 18.13 15.41 -5.63
CA VAL A 18 19.26 15.51 -6.56
C VAL A 18 20.42 14.68 -6.04
N THR A 19 21.02 13.86 -6.89
CA THR A 19 22.25 13.11 -6.59
C THR A 19 23.17 13.10 -7.81
N GLN A 20 24.39 12.62 -7.63
CA GLN A 20 25.34 12.41 -8.72
C GLN A 20 25.71 10.95 -8.83
N THR A 21 25.95 10.48 -10.05
CA THR A 21 26.45 9.13 -10.29
C THR A 21 27.89 8.96 -9.80
N THR A 22 28.19 7.80 -9.22
CA THR A 22 29.53 7.38 -8.85
C THR A 22 30.44 7.22 -10.08
N ASP A 23 31.74 6.97 -9.85
CA ASP A 23 32.70 6.68 -10.93
C ASP A 23 32.29 5.45 -11.78
N ALA A 24 31.59 4.49 -11.15
CA ALA A 24 31.04 3.31 -11.82
C ALA A 24 29.71 3.59 -12.56
N GLY A 25 29.15 4.80 -12.41
CA GLY A 25 27.89 5.19 -13.02
C GLY A 25 26.64 4.76 -12.26
N SER A 26 26.78 4.26 -11.03
CA SER A 26 25.65 3.92 -10.16
C SER A 26 25.17 5.13 -9.37
N TYR A 27 23.90 5.13 -8.99
CA TYR A 27 23.30 6.13 -8.11
C TYR A 27 22.27 5.46 -7.20
N THR A 28 21.96 6.09 -6.08
CA THR A 28 20.98 5.58 -5.12
C THR A 28 20.31 6.74 -4.40
N TYR A 29 18.99 6.64 -4.22
CA TYR A 29 18.23 7.53 -3.35
C TYR A 29 17.67 6.71 -2.18
N PRO A 30 18.20 6.87 -0.95
CA PRO A 30 17.61 6.21 0.21
C PRO A 30 16.30 6.91 0.61
N ASN A 31 15.34 6.15 1.15
CA ASN A 31 14.12 6.66 1.78
C ASN A 31 13.25 7.55 0.87
N VAL A 32 13.02 7.13 -0.37
CA VAL A 32 12.10 7.84 -1.28
C VAL A 32 10.66 7.48 -0.92
N PRO A 33 9.77 8.47 -0.69
CA PRO A 33 8.36 8.20 -0.46
C PRO A 33 7.69 7.46 -1.62
N VAL A 34 6.63 6.71 -1.33
CA VAL A 34 5.82 6.01 -2.34
C VAL A 34 5.10 7.02 -3.24
N GLY A 35 5.17 6.82 -4.56
CA GLY A 35 4.48 7.69 -5.52
C GLY A 35 5.03 7.57 -6.94
N ASP A 36 4.52 8.43 -7.82
CA ASP A 36 4.95 8.52 -9.21
C ASP A 36 5.97 9.66 -9.38
N TYR A 37 7.08 9.34 -10.05
CA TYR A 37 8.25 10.19 -10.17
C TYR A 37 8.70 10.33 -11.62
N ILE A 38 9.34 11.45 -11.92
CA ILE A 38 10.10 11.66 -13.15
C ILE A 38 11.58 11.72 -12.79
N LEU A 39 12.35 10.79 -13.33
CA LEU A 39 13.80 10.77 -13.26
C LEU A 39 14.37 11.55 -14.45
N THR A 40 15.22 12.55 -14.17
CA THR A 40 15.92 13.34 -15.18
C THR A 40 17.42 13.15 -15.02
N ILE A 41 18.11 12.85 -16.11
CA ILE A 41 19.55 12.60 -16.14
C ILE A 41 20.22 13.62 -17.04
N GLU A 42 21.19 14.35 -16.49
CA GLU A 42 21.93 15.40 -17.19
C GLU A 42 23.43 15.16 -17.06
N CYS A 43 24.13 15.14 -18.20
CA CYS A 43 25.59 15.03 -18.25
C CYS A 43 26.15 15.93 -19.35
N ALA A 44 27.23 16.65 -19.05
CA ALA A 44 27.89 17.50 -20.03
C ALA A 44 28.30 16.70 -21.28
N GLY A 45 27.95 17.19 -22.46
CA GLY A 45 28.22 16.54 -23.75
C GLY A 45 27.20 15.48 -24.19
N PHE A 46 26.14 15.25 -23.40
CA PHE A 46 25.07 14.30 -23.71
C PHE A 46 23.71 15.00 -23.76
N ALA A 47 22.76 14.41 -24.47
CA ALA A 47 21.37 14.86 -24.44
C ALA A 47 20.72 14.45 -23.10
N PRO A 48 19.88 15.32 -22.48
CA PRO A 48 19.17 14.96 -21.27
C PRO A 48 18.14 13.86 -21.57
N ALA A 49 18.01 12.92 -20.63
CA ALA A 49 17.03 11.85 -20.72
C ALA A 49 16.06 11.93 -19.55
N THR A 50 14.79 11.65 -19.83
CA THR A 50 13.72 11.59 -18.83
C THR A 50 13.04 10.23 -18.87
N GLN A 51 12.78 9.66 -17.70
CA GLN A 51 12.04 8.41 -17.53
C GLN A 51 11.02 8.56 -16.40
N GLU A 52 9.80 8.09 -16.65
CA GLU A 52 8.79 7.94 -15.60
C GLU A 52 9.06 6.67 -14.77
N LEU A 53 8.93 6.78 -13.46
CA LEU A 53 9.17 5.71 -12.50
C LEU A 53 8.06 5.71 -11.46
N LYS A 54 7.58 4.53 -11.09
CA LYS A 54 6.74 4.35 -9.91
C LYS A 54 7.56 3.76 -8.77
N VAL A 55 7.56 4.44 -7.62
CA VAL A 55 8.16 3.95 -6.38
C VAL A 55 7.06 3.30 -5.54
N ALA A 56 7.17 2.00 -5.33
CA ALA A 56 6.22 1.20 -4.55
C ALA A 56 6.77 0.87 -3.15
N LEU A 57 5.87 0.55 -2.23
CA LEU A 57 6.23 0.26 -0.84
C LEU A 57 7.05 -1.04 -0.73
N ASN A 58 8.17 -0.97 -0.01
CA ASN A 58 9.10 -2.08 0.21
C ASN A 58 9.63 -2.70 -1.09
N GLN A 59 9.77 -1.90 -2.15
CA GLN A 59 10.37 -2.34 -3.40
C GLN A 59 11.50 -1.40 -3.81
N GLU A 60 12.64 -2.00 -4.14
CA GLU A 60 13.71 -1.31 -4.87
C GLU A 60 13.24 -1.10 -6.31
N SER A 61 13.26 0.15 -6.76
CA SER A 61 12.84 0.55 -8.10
C SER A 61 14.07 1.00 -8.86
N SER A 62 14.49 0.22 -9.87
CA SER A 62 15.65 0.58 -10.70
C SER A 62 15.25 1.10 -12.07
N ALA A 63 16.01 2.09 -12.54
CA ALA A 63 15.81 2.76 -13.81
C ALA A 63 17.15 2.83 -14.54
N ASN A 64 17.40 1.84 -15.40
CA ASN A 64 18.61 1.80 -16.23
C ASN A 64 18.38 2.62 -17.50
N VAL A 65 18.74 3.89 -17.48
CA VAL A 65 18.61 4.79 -18.63
C VAL A 65 19.91 4.83 -19.43
N THR A 66 19.81 4.60 -20.74
CA THR A 66 20.93 4.81 -21.68
C THR A 66 20.80 6.19 -22.32
N ILE A 67 21.77 7.07 -22.07
CA ILE A 67 21.82 8.41 -22.66
C ILE A 67 22.60 8.41 -23.97
N GLN A 68 22.10 9.11 -24.98
CA GLN A 68 22.74 9.21 -26.28
C GLN A 68 23.73 10.38 -26.32
N VAL A 69 24.86 10.19 -27.00
CA VAL A 69 25.79 11.29 -27.32
C VAL A 69 25.10 12.19 -28.34
N GLY A 70 24.75 13.41 -27.95
CA GLY A 70 24.00 14.31 -28.82
C GLY A 70 24.31 15.76 -28.49
N GLY A 71 24.86 16.47 -29.48
CA GLY A 71 24.93 17.93 -29.46
C GLY A 71 23.51 18.50 -29.43
N VAL A 72 23.29 19.43 -28.51
CA VAL A 72 22.16 20.37 -28.32
C VAL A 72 20.89 20.10 -29.14
N VAL A 73 19.79 19.88 -28.40
CA VAL A 73 18.35 19.79 -28.78
C VAL A 73 17.82 18.41 -29.19
N GLY A 74 17.58 17.56 -28.20
CA GLY A 74 16.65 16.43 -28.32
C GLY A 74 16.39 15.84 -26.94
N GLN A 75 15.24 16.14 -26.33
CA GLN A 75 14.81 15.46 -25.11
C GLN A 75 14.36 14.05 -25.53
N VAL A 76 15.10 13.03 -25.09
CA VAL A 76 14.67 11.64 -25.27
C VAL A 76 13.75 11.30 -24.10
N GLU A 77 12.44 11.34 -24.36
CA GLU A 77 11.44 10.83 -23.44
C GLU A 77 11.39 9.31 -23.59
N VAL A 78 11.95 8.59 -22.61
CA VAL A 78 11.84 7.14 -22.54
C VAL A 78 10.54 6.83 -21.82
N THR A 79 9.45 6.72 -22.57
CA THR A 79 8.18 6.20 -22.06
C THR A 79 8.34 4.70 -21.88
N ALA A 80 8.84 4.26 -20.72
CA ALA A 80 8.79 2.87 -20.33
C ALA A 80 7.32 2.50 -20.12
N ALA A 81 6.69 1.95 -21.15
CA ALA A 81 5.30 1.55 -21.13
C ALA A 81 5.10 0.45 -20.08
N ASN A 82 4.68 0.81 -18.87
CA ASN A 82 4.07 -0.07 -17.86
C ASN A 82 4.68 -1.49 -17.80
N GLU A 83 5.99 -1.63 -17.89
CA GLU A 83 6.63 -2.89 -17.56
C GLU A 83 6.47 -3.01 -16.06
N ALA A 84 5.65 -3.99 -15.62
CA ALA A 84 5.60 -4.37 -14.22
C ALA A 84 7.06 -4.55 -13.80
N LEU A 85 7.56 -3.64 -12.95
CA LEU A 85 8.92 -3.69 -12.42
C LEU A 85 9.04 -5.06 -11.75
N VAL A 86 9.61 -6.02 -12.47
CA VAL A 86 9.93 -7.31 -11.89
C VAL A 86 11.01 -6.99 -10.88
N GLN A 87 10.70 -7.21 -9.61
CA GLN A 87 11.65 -7.00 -8.54
C GLN A 87 12.78 -8.03 -8.70
N ILE A 88 13.87 -7.62 -9.34
CA ILE A 88 15.07 -8.43 -9.57
C ILE A 88 16.17 -8.16 -8.54
N GLU A 89 16.03 -7.11 -7.74
CA GLU A 89 17.05 -6.63 -6.81
C GLU A 89 16.82 -7.19 -5.40
N SER A 90 15.59 -7.60 -5.09
CA SER A 90 15.22 -8.19 -3.81
C SER A 90 14.77 -9.65 -3.93
N SER A 91 15.20 -10.49 -2.99
CA SER A 91 14.71 -11.85 -2.80
C SER A 91 13.42 -11.93 -1.97
N GLN A 92 12.87 -10.76 -1.58
CA GLN A 92 11.63 -10.67 -0.82
C GLN A 92 10.46 -11.22 -1.63
N LEU A 93 9.76 -12.18 -1.03
CA LEU A 93 8.49 -12.65 -1.58
C LEU A 93 7.38 -11.86 -0.91
N GLY A 94 6.57 -11.16 -1.70
CA GLY A 94 5.49 -10.36 -1.18
C GLY A 94 4.50 -9.97 -2.25
N ARG A 95 3.41 -9.34 -1.81
CA ARG A 95 2.38 -8.81 -2.69
C ARG A 95 1.98 -7.44 -2.22
N SER A 96 2.07 -6.46 -3.12
CA SER A 96 1.57 -5.12 -2.92
C SER A 96 0.18 -4.96 -3.53
N PHE A 97 -0.62 -4.13 -2.88
CA PHE A 97 -1.96 -3.74 -3.27
C PHE A 97 -2.01 -2.22 -3.31
N GLY A 98 -2.12 -1.67 -4.52
CA GLY A 98 -2.21 -0.23 -4.70
C GLY A 98 -3.56 0.33 -4.25
N THR A 99 -3.64 1.65 -4.15
CA THR A 99 -4.83 2.40 -3.69
C THR A 99 -6.13 1.89 -4.29
N ARG A 100 -6.16 1.72 -5.62
CA ARG A 100 -7.34 1.25 -6.34
C ARG A 100 -7.76 -0.16 -5.95
N GLN A 101 -6.81 -1.07 -5.76
CA GLN A 101 -7.11 -2.44 -5.35
C GLN A 101 -7.64 -2.46 -3.91
N VAL A 102 -7.08 -1.64 -3.02
CA VAL A 102 -7.57 -1.52 -1.65
C VAL A 102 -9.01 -1.01 -1.61
N GLN A 103 -9.41 -0.13 -2.53
CA GLN A 103 -10.78 0.42 -2.59
C GLN A 103 -11.76 -0.46 -3.38
N ASP A 104 -11.37 -1.00 -4.52
CA ASP A 104 -12.27 -1.67 -5.47
C ASP A 104 -12.48 -3.15 -5.14
N LEU A 105 -11.55 -3.80 -4.41
CA LEU A 105 -11.70 -5.20 -4.07
C LEU A 105 -12.76 -5.38 -2.97
N PRO A 106 -13.59 -6.44 -3.05
CA PRO A 106 -14.67 -6.67 -2.11
C PRO A 106 -14.13 -7.18 -0.76
N ILE A 107 -13.57 -6.26 0.02
CA ILE A 107 -13.12 -6.46 1.39
C ILE A 107 -14.08 -5.80 2.36
N PHE A 108 -14.22 -6.34 3.56
CA PHE A 108 -15.15 -5.85 4.57
C PHE A 108 -14.59 -4.64 5.34
N GLY A 109 -13.88 -3.74 4.65
CA GLY A 109 -13.23 -2.57 5.23
C GLY A 109 -12.09 -2.90 6.18
N ASP A 110 -11.39 -3.99 5.89
CA ASP A 110 -10.12 -4.35 6.53
C ASP A 110 -9.12 -4.74 5.43
N GLN A 111 -8.09 -3.92 5.25
CA GLN A 111 -7.04 -4.12 4.25
C GLN A 111 -6.32 -5.46 4.43
N LYS A 112 -6.26 -5.99 5.65
CA LYS A 112 -5.58 -7.27 5.95
C LYS A 112 -6.26 -8.44 5.23
N GLN A 113 -7.53 -8.33 4.86
CA GLN A 113 -8.23 -9.35 4.08
C GLN A 113 -7.64 -9.52 2.67
N LEU A 114 -6.99 -8.48 2.13
CA LEU A 114 -6.28 -8.58 0.86
C LEU A 114 -5.12 -9.57 0.92
N ALA A 115 -4.53 -9.78 2.10
CA ALA A 115 -3.48 -10.77 2.30
C ALA A 115 -3.93 -12.19 1.91
N LEU A 116 -5.23 -12.51 2.04
CA LEU A 116 -5.77 -13.82 1.65
C LEU A 116 -5.69 -14.08 0.14
N LEU A 117 -5.47 -13.04 -0.68
CA LEU A 117 -5.24 -13.19 -2.11
C LEU A 117 -3.80 -13.62 -2.39
N SER A 118 -2.88 -13.49 -1.43
CA SER A 118 -1.50 -13.90 -1.58
C SER A 118 -1.34 -15.42 -1.39
N PRO A 119 -0.42 -16.06 -2.12
CA PRO A 119 -0.12 -17.47 -1.92
C PRO A 119 0.42 -17.72 -0.50
N ASN A 120 0.17 -18.92 0.03
CA ASN A 120 0.59 -19.33 1.39
C ASN A 120 0.00 -18.49 2.53
N VAL A 121 -1.08 -17.75 2.28
CA VAL A 121 -1.88 -17.10 3.32
C VAL A 121 -3.22 -17.83 3.40
N VAL A 122 -3.59 -18.26 4.60
CA VAL A 122 -4.90 -18.88 4.84
C VAL A 122 -5.64 -18.13 5.95
N GLN A 123 -6.96 -18.12 5.84
CA GLN A 123 -7.80 -17.49 6.85
C GLN A 123 -7.54 -18.14 8.21
N GLN A 124 -7.54 -17.29 9.24
CA GLN A 124 -7.37 -17.73 10.61
C GLN A 124 -8.52 -18.65 11.04
N ALA A 125 -8.20 -19.70 11.80
CA ALA A 125 -9.19 -20.59 12.39
C ALA A 125 -10.00 -19.88 13.49
N ALA A 126 -11.32 -20.14 13.55
CA ALA A 126 -12.20 -19.55 14.57
C ALA A 126 -11.70 -19.85 15.99
N GLY A 127 -11.79 -18.84 16.88
CA GLY A 127 -11.35 -18.96 18.28
C GLY A 127 -9.84 -18.91 18.49
N THR A 128 -9.06 -18.66 17.44
CA THR A 128 -7.64 -18.29 17.58
C THR A 128 -7.48 -16.79 17.59
N ALA A 129 -6.39 -16.32 18.19
CA ALA A 129 -6.14 -14.90 18.39
C ALA A 129 -5.01 -14.41 17.49
N GLY A 130 -5.01 -13.10 17.27
CA GLY A 130 -4.17 -12.38 16.31
C GLY A 130 -4.88 -12.10 15.01
N GLU A 131 -4.25 -11.37 14.09
CA GLU A 131 -4.90 -10.84 12.88
C GLU A 131 -4.13 -11.18 11.59
N GLY A 132 -4.72 -10.90 10.43
CA GLY A 132 -4.05 -11.06 9.12
C GLY A 132 -3.95 -12.49 8.58
N GLY A 133 -4.48 -13.48 9.31
CA GLY A 133 -4.46 -14.88 8.88
C GLY A 133 -3.16 -15.61 9.22
N THR A 134 -3.05 -16.86 8.78
CA THR A 134 -1.85 -17.70 8.96
C THR A 134 -0.99 -17.52 7.71
N VAL A 135 0.22 -17.00 7.87
CA VAL A 135 1.17 -16.77 6.77
C VAL A 135 2.28 -17.81 6.86
N GLY A 136 2.50 -18.57 5.78
CA GLY A 136 3.57 -19.58 5.71
C GLY A 136 3.44 -20.71 6.75
N GLY A 137 2.23 -20.95 7.27
CA GLY A 137 1.98 -21.95 8.33
C GLY A 137 2.24 -21.45 9.75
N VAL A 138 2.60 -20.18 9.94
CA VAL A 138 2.88 -19.58 11.25
C VAL A 138 1.61 -18.96 11.85
N ARG A 139 1.47 -19.04 13.18
CA ARG A 139 0.31 -18.48 13.90
C ARG A 139 0.20 -16.97 13.66
N SER A 140 -1.03 -16.46 13.53
CA SER A 140 -1.32 -15.04 13.27
C SER A 140 -0.73 -14.07 14.30
N ARG A 141 -0.51 -14.51 15.55
CA ARG A 141 0.18 -13.71 16.58
C ARG A 141 1.66 -13.45 16.31
N TYR A 142 2.23 -14.05 15.27
CA TYR A 142 3.60 -13.74 14.83
C TYR A 142 3.62 -12.88 13.57
N ASN A 143 2.45 -12.42 13.12
CA ASN A 143 2.36 -11.36 12.13
C ASN A 143 2.71 -10.02 12.79
N ASN A 144 3.25 -9.13 11.98
CA ASN A 144 3.67 -7.80 12.41
C ASN A 144 2.96 -6.75 11.57
N PHE A 145 2.46 -5.70 12.20
CA PHE A 145 1.68 -4.64 11.55
C PHE A 145 2.41 -3.31 11.66
N ASN A 146 2.72 -2.69 10.52
CA ASN A 146 3.33 -1.36 10.47
C ASN A 146 2.44 -0.39 9.69
N VAL A 147 2.41 0.85 10.16
CA VAL A 147 1.76 1.97 9.49
C VAL A 147 2.78 3.08 9.32
N ASP A 148 3.02 3.51 8.08
CA ASP A 148 3.99 4.57 7.75
C ASP A 148 5.40 4.31 8.30
N GLY A 149 5.78 3.02 8.37
CA GLY A 149 7.07 2.56 8.90
C GLY A 149 7.16 2.48 10.43
N ILE A 150 6.06 2.72 11.15
CA ILE A 150 5.99 2.66 12.61
C ILE A 150 5.22 1.40 13.03
N ASP A 151 5.68 0.77 14.11
CA ASP A 151 5.00 -0.37 14.73
C ASP A 151 3.57 0.00 15.17
N ASN A 152 2.60 -0.81 14.74
CA ASN A 152 1.19 -0.68 15.08
C ASN A 152 0.68 -1.99 15.68
N ASN A 153 1.50 -2.72 16.45
CA ASN A 153 1.07 -3.99 17.04
C ASN A 153 0.44 -3.78 18.41
N ASP A 154 -0.73 -4.39 18.64
CA ASP A 154 -1.30 -4.51 19.98
C ASP A 154 -0.51 -5.57 20.78
N PRO A 155 0.20 -5.19 21.87
CA PRO A 155 1.04 -6.10 22.63
C PRO A 155 0.25 -7.15 23.45
N SER A 156 -1.07 -7.00 23.58
CA SER A 156 -1.92 -7.88 24.39
C SER A 156 -2.51 -9.06 23.61
N ILE A 157 -2.87 -8.84 22.34
CA ILE A 157 -3.56 -9.84 21.49
C ILE A 157 -2.73 -10.20 20.25
N THR A 158 -1.79 -9.33 19.87
CA THR A 158 -0.99 -9.33 18.64
C THR A 158 -1.86 -9.22 17.38
N GLY A 159 -2.35 -8.00 17.15
CA GLY A 159 -3.11 -7.52 15.99
C GLY A 159 -2.77 -6.05 15.73
N GLU A 160 -3.51 -5.33 14.91
CA GLU A 160 -3.29 -3.89 14.76
C GLU A 160 -3.78 -3.11 16.00
N GLN A 161 -2.97 -2.19 16.52
CA GLN A 161 -3.33 -1.36 17.67
C GLN A 161 -4.32 -0.27 17.27
N ILE A 162 -4.10 0.35 16.10
CA ILE A 162 -4.95 1.38 15.53
C ILE A 162 -5.52 0.85 14.21
N PRO A 163 -6.85 0.67 14.09
CA PRO A 163 -7.47 0.30 12.82
C PRO A 163 -7.41 1.47 11.85
N LEU A 164 -7.18 1.16 10.58
CA LEU A 164 -7.06 2.15 9.52
C LEU A 164 -8.38 2.33 8.76
N ILE A 165 -8.61 3.56 8.30
CA ILE A 165 -9.69 3.86 7.37
C ILE A 165 -9.25 3.39 5.98
N GLN A 166 -10.00 2.47 5.35
CA GLN A 166 -9.67 1.91 4.03
C GLN A 166 -9.40 3.01 2.99
N ASP A 167 -10.22 4.06 2.97
CA ASP A 167 -10.08 5.21 2.05
C ASP A 167 -8.87 6.12 2.35
N ALA A 168 -8.24 5.98 3.52
CA ALA A 168 -7.00 6.67 3.87
C ALA A 168 -5.74 5.90 3.45
N ILE A 169 -5.86 4.67 2.94
CA ILE A 169 -4.73 3.84 2.55
C ILE A 169 -4.28 4.22 1.14
N GLN A 170 -2.98 4.45 0.99
CA GLN A 170 -2.33 4.64 -0.31
C GLN A 170 -1.83 3.30 -0.85
N GLU A 171 -1.15 2.52 -0.04
CA GLU A 171 -0.63 1.21 -0.44
C GLU A 171 -0.62 0.26 0.75
N PHE A 172 -0.92 -1.01 0.49
CA PHE A 172 -0.82 -2.09 1.46
C PHE A 172 0.06 -3.19 0.87
N THR A 173 1.07 -3.63 1.62
CA THR A 173 1.97 -4.70 1.21
C THR A 173 2.01 -5.79 2.27
N LEU A 174 1.92 -7.04 1.80
CA LEU A 174 2.25 -8.21 2.58
C LEU A 174 3.61 -8.74 2.13
N LEU A 175 4.60 -8.77 3.02
CA LEU A 175 5.83 -9.53 2.82
C LEU A 175 5.73 -10.88 3.53
N THR A 176 6.11 -11.94 2.83
CA THR A 176 6.04 -13.34 3.27
C THR A 176 7.40 -14.00 3.10
N ASN A 177 8.02 -14.49 4.18
CA ASN A 177 9.36 -15.09 4.16
C ASN A 177 10.48 -14.15 3.64
N ASN A 178 11.73 -14.41 4.02
CA ASN A 178 12.93 -13.70 3.51
C ASN A 178 12.83 -12.15 3.47
N PHE A 179 12.03 -11.54 4.35
CA PHE A 179 12.00 -10.08 4.50
C PHE A 179 13.29 -9.60 5.15
N ASN A 180 13.69 -8.37 4.81
CA ASN A 180 14.95 -7.78 5.30
C ASN A 180 14.98 -7.70 6.83
N ALA A 181 16.20 -7.69 7.40
CA ALA A 181 16.42 -7.61 8.84
C ALA A 181 15.83 -6.36 9.50
N GLU A 182 15.55 -5.30 8.73
CA GLU A 182 14.89 -4.07 9.18
C GLU A 182 13.49 -4.30 9.73
N PHE A 183 12.79 -5.37 9.30
CA PHE A 183 11.44 -5.67 9.74
C PHE A 183 11.35 -6.50 11.04
N GLY A 184 12.48 -6.82 11.67
CA GLY A 184 12.54 -7.35 13.03
C GLY A 184 11.77 -8.67 13.27
N THR A 185 11.04 -8.73 14.40
CA THR A 185 10.54 -9.94 15.09
C THR A 185 9.32 -10.65 14.50
N ALA A 186 8.87 -10.36 13.27
CA ALA A 186 7.80 -11.19 12.70
C ALA A 186 8.32 -12.60 12.42
N GLY A 187 7.67 -13.61 12.97
CA GLY A 187 7.87 -14.99 12.57
C GLY A 187 6.98 -15.39 11.39
N GLY A 188 5.90 -14.64 11.14
CA GLY A 188 4.90 -14.88 10.10
C GLY A 188 4.98 -13.86 8.96
N GLY A 189 3.90 -13.12 8.73
CA GLY A 189 3.82 -12.09 7.70
C GLY A 189 4.10 -10.68 8.22
N GLN A 190 4.66 -9.84 7.35
CA GLN A 190 4.83 -8.40 7.57
C GLN A 190 3.75 -7.64 6.81
N PHE A 191 2.88 -6.95 7.53
CA PHE A 191 1.76 -6.18 7.01
C PHE A 191 2.13 -4.70 7.07
N ASN A 192 2.59 -4.16 5.95
CA ASN A 192 3.02 -2.77 5.87
C ASN A 192 1.95 -1.95 5.15
N THR A 193 1.49 -0.89 5.80
CA THR A 193 0.50 0.02 5.23
C THR A 193 1.08 1.43 5.16
N ILE A 194 0.89 2.09 4.02
CA ILE A 194 1.20 3.50 3.84
C ILE A 194 -0.10 4.26 3.70
N THR A 195 -0.26 5.32 4.50
CA THR A 195 -1.41 6.21 4.42
C THR A 195 -1.20 7.27 3.34
N ARG A 196 -2.31 7.80 2.81
CA ARG A 196 -2.25 8.87 1.82
C ARG A 196 -1.67 10.14 2.43
N SER A 197 -0.94 10.87 1.61
CA SER A 197 -0.40 12.19 1.92
C SER A 197 -1.05 13.27 1.05
N GLY A 198 -0.89 14.53 1.46
CA GLY A 198 -1.39 15.66 0.69
C GLY A 198 -0.56 15.91 -0.56
N THR A 199 -1.19 16.47 -1.60
CA THR A 199 -0.55 16.77 -2.89
C THR A 199 -0.68 18.26 -3.23
N ASN A 200 -0.13 18.70 -4.35
CA ASN A 200 -0.30 20.07 -4.84
C ASN A 200 -1.72 20.41 -5.28
N ASP A 201 -2.60 19.42 -5.37
CA ASP A 201 -3.98 19.60 -5.80
C ASP A 201 -4.93 19.17 -4.68
N PHE A 202 -6.00 19.95 -4.49
CA PHE A 202 -7.04 19.59 -3.55
C PHE A 202 -7.81 18.39 -4.09
N HIS A 203 -7.91 17.36 -3.27
CA HIS A 203 -8.66 16.15 -3.59
C HIS A 203 -9.28 15.60 -2.32
N GLY A 204 -10.43 14.94 -2.47
CA GLY A 204 -11.15 14.34 -1.35
C GLY A 204 -12.19 13.35 -1.86
N SER A 205 -12.65 12.52 -0.95
CA SER A 205 -13.70 11.54 -1.23
C SER A 205 -14.70 11.50 -0.08
N GLY A 206 -15.94 11.11 -0.38
CA GLY A 206 -16.93 10.70 0.60
C GLY A 206 -17.30 9.25 0.35
N PHE A 207 -17.52 8.47 1.41
CA PHE A 207 -17.85 7.05 1.29
C PHE A 207 -18.95 6.65 2.27
N LEU A 208 -19.70 5.62 1.88
CA LEU A 208 -20.73 4.96 2.68
C LEU A 208 -20.71 3.46 2.40
N TYR A 209 -20.40 2.69 3.42
CA TYR A 209 -20.47 1.22 3.43
C TYR A 209 -21.63 0.81 4.32
N VAL A 210 -22.54 -0.02 3.80
CA VAL A 210 -23.70 -0.51 4.54
C VAL A 210 -23.80 -2.02 4.38
N GLN A 211 -23.89 -2.72 5.51
CA GLN A 211 -24.37 -4.09 5.59
C GLN A 211 -25.51 -4.17 6.57
N ASN A 212 -26.50 -4.99 6.23
CA ASN A 212 -27.56 -5.28 7.17
C ASN A 212 -28.19 -6.64 6.88
N GLN A 213 -28.98 -7.12 7.83
CA GLN A 213 -29.67 -8.41 7.76
C GLN A 213 -30.72 -8.50 6.64
N HIS A 214 -31.10 -7.37 6.02
CA HIS A 214 -32.01 -7.36 4.87
C HIS A 214 -31.27 -7.43 3.53
N LEU A 215 -30.00 -7.02 3.50
CA LEU A 215 -29.13 -7.11 2.33
C LEU A 215 -28.35 -8.44 2.29
N ASN A 216 -28.12 -9.05 3.45
CA ASN A 216 -27.38 -10.30 3.58
C ASN A 216 -28.32 -11.51 3.54
N ALA A 217 -27.90 -12.57 2.84
CA ALA A 217 -28.56 -13.87 2.89
C ALA A 217 -28.30 -14.57 4.25
N ALA A 218 -29.22 -15.45 4.65
CA ALA A 218 -29.03 -16.31 5.81
C ALA A 218 -27.82 -17.24 5.62
N SER A 219 -27.00 -17.40 6.65
CA SER A 219 -26.01 -18.47 6.70
C SER A 219 -26.69 -19.84 6.78
N THR A 220 -25.97 -20.91 6.41
CA THR A 220 -26.49 -22.29 6.50
C THR A 220 -26.92 -22.65 7.93
N ALA A 221 -26.26 -22.11 8.95
CA ALA A 221 -26.62 -22.34 10.35
C ALA A 221 -27.94 -21.63 10.71
N GLU A 222 -28.10 -20.38 10.31
CA GLU A 222 -29.33 -19.61 10.52
C GLU A 222 -30.49 -20.23 9.74
N GLU A 223 -30.27 -20.66 8.50
CA GLU A 223 -31.31 -21.32 7.70
C GLU A 223 -31.78 -22.64 8.35
N ARG A 224 -30.86 -23.44 8.91
CA ARG A 224 -31.23 -24.65 9.67
C ARG A 224 -32.08 -24.32 10.89
N GLN A 225 -31.79 -23.22 11.59
CA GLN A 225 -32.53 -22.80 12.77
C GLN A 225 -33.91 -22.21 12.43
N LEU A 226 -34.01 -21.46 11.33
CA LEU A 226 -35.26 -20.88 10.83
C LEU A 226 -36.22 -21.95 10.29
N ARG A 227 -35.69 -23.02 9.68
CA ARG A 227 -36.48 -24.11 9.09
C ARG A 227 -36.67 -25.31 10.01
N ALA A 228 -36.16 -25.28 11.23
CA ALA A 228 -36.31 -26.39 12.17
C ALA A 228 -37.79 -26.60 12.56
N PRO A 229 -38.24 -27.83 12.83
CA PRO A 229 -39.62 -28.12 13.27
C PRO A 229 -40.03 -27.33 14.52
N THR A 230 -39.07 -27.08 15.41
CA THR A 230 -39.18 -26.12 16.51
C THR A 230 -38.12 -25.03 16.29
N PRO A 231 -38.48 -23.92 15.61
CA PRO A 231 -37.49 -22.92 15.22
C PRO A 231 -36.94 -22.18 16.44
N THR A 232 -35.61 -22.14 16.56
CA THR A 232 -34.91 -21.35 17.59
C THR A 232 -34.67 -19.90 17.16
N LEU A 233 -34.72 -19.63 15.85
CA LEU A 233 -34.77 -18.29 15.28
C LEU A 233 -36.09 -18.09 14.55
N ARG A 234 -36.71 -16.92 14.72
CA ARG A 234 -37.94 -16.54 14.01
C ARG A 234 -37.67 -15.62 12.81
N GLU A 235 -36.58 -14.88 12.88
CA GLU A 235 -36.08 -13.98 11.85
C GLU A 235 -34.55 -13.96 11.92
N LEU A 236 -33.92 -13.41 10.89
CA LEU A 236 -32.47 -13.21 10.90
C LEU A 236 -32.08 -12.30 12.07
N PRO A 237 -31.03 -12.65 12.84
CA PRO A 237 -30.51 -11.78 13.89
C PRO A 237 -30.24 -10.38 13.36
N ARG A 238 -30.57 -9.37 14.17
CA ARG A 238 -30.37 -7.98 13.77
C ARG A 238 -28.86 -7.72 13.63
N TYR A 239 -28.42 -7.47 12.42
CA TYR A 239 -27.07 -7.05 12.08
C TYR A 239 -27.16 -5.76 11.27
N ARG A 240 -26.52 -4.69 11.73
CA ARG A 240 -26.45 -3.41 11.03
C ARG A 240 -25.02 -2.92 11.19
N ASP A 241 -24.35 -2.70 10.07
CA ASP A 241 -23.03 -2.08 10.03
C ASP A 241 -23.15 -0.95 9.00
N ALA A 242 -23.02 0.27 9.46
CA ALA A 242 -22.99 1.45 8.61
C ALA A 242 -21.74 2.26 8.93
N ARG A 243 -20.83 2.33 7.95
CA ARG A 243 -19.61 3.14 8.04
C ARG A 243 -19.67 4.24 7.00
N TYR A 244 -19.52 5.47 7.41
CA TYR A 244 -19.45 6.60 6.50
C TYR A 244 -18.37 7.56 6.93
N GLY A 245 -17.86 8.31 5.97
CA GLY A 245 -16.73 9.15 6.22
C GLY A 245 -16.35 9.97 5.01
N ALA A 246 -15.27 10.72 5.20
CA ALA A 246 -14.70 11.54 4.16
C ALA A 246 -13.18 11.66 4.31
N THR A 247 -12.52 11.93 3.19
CA THR A 247 -11.11 12.26 3.12
C THR A 247 -10.93 13.63 2.46
N LEU A 248 -9.90 14.35 2.87
CA LEU A 248 -9.50 15.61 2.24
C LEU A 248 -7.98 15.77 2.34
N GLY A 249 -7.35 16.06 1.21
CA GLY A 249 -5.93 16.39 1.13
C GLY A 249 -5.66 17.52 0.16
N GLY A 250 -4.50 18.17 0.33
CA GLY A 250 -4.06 19.25 -0.53
C GLY A 250 -2.87 20.04 0.04
N PRO A 251 -2.49 21.14 -0.60
CA PRO A 251 -1.36 21.96 -0.17
C PRO A 251 -1.81 22.99 0.88
N VAL A 252 -1.04 23.13 1.96
CA VAL A 252 -1.04 24.34 2.79
C VAL A 252 -0.15 25.40 2.12
N MET A 253 1.01 24.97 1.62
CA MET A 253 1.93 25.76 0.81
C MET A 253 2.39 24.90 -0.37
N ARG A 254 2.05 25.28 -1.60
CA ARG A 254 2.41 24.52 -2.81
C ARG A 254 3.91 24.22 -2.85
N ASN A 255 4.25 22.99 -3.22
CA ASN A 255 5.62 22.43 -3.30
C ASN A 255 6.40 22.42 -1.97
N LYS A 256 5.76 22.69 -0.81
CA LYS A 256 6.46 22.84 0.47
C LYS A 256 5.77 22.19 1.65
N LEU A 257 4.46 22.38 1.80
CA LEU A 257 3.70 21.91 2.95
C LEU A 257 2.33 21.41 2.50
N PHE A 258 2.00 20.20 2.90
CA PHE A 258 0.80 19.49 2.50
C PHE A 258 0.06 18.97 3.73
N PHE A 259 -1.24 18.75 3.59
CA PHE A 259 -2.07 18.12 4.61
C PHE A 259 -2.91 17.02 3.98
N PHE A 260 -3.22 16.01 4.79
CA PHE A 260 -4.22 14.99 4.48
C PHE A 260 -4.95 14.64 5.77
N GLY A 261 -6.26 14.44 5.68
CA GLY A 261 -7.11 14.06 6.79
C GLY A 261 -8.21 13.11 6.35
N ALA A 262 -8.55 12.17 7.22
CA ALA A 262 -9.64 11.23 7.02
C ALA A 262 -10.46 11.13 8.31
N VAL A 263 -11.77 11.04 8.17
CA VAL A 263 -12.71 10.82 9.28
C VAL A 263 -13.67 9.71 8.89
N GLN A 264 -13.92 8.81 9.83
CA GLN A 264 -14.91 7.75 9.70
C GLN A 264 -15.74 7.66 10.95
N HIS A 265 -17.05 7.47 10.78
CA HIS A 265 -17.96 7.06 11.82
C HIS A 265 -18.49 5.68 11.50
N ALA A 266 -18.45 4.78 12.48
CA ALA A 266 -19.00 3.43 12.39
C ALA A 266 -20.19 3.31 13.35
N HIS A 267 -21.32 2.85 12.83
CA HIS A 267 -22.53 2.57 13.59
C HIS A 267 -22.86 1.08 13.49
N ASN A 268 -22.80 0.40 14.63
CA ASN A 268 -23.05 -1.04 14.79
C ASN A 268 -24.32 -1.30 15.63
#